data_AF-A0A949PEM9-F1
#
_entry.id   AF-A0A949PEM9-F1
#
_cell.length_a   1.000
_cell.length_b   1.000
_cell.length_c   1.000
_cell.angle_alpha   90.00
_cell.angle_beta   90.00
_cell.angle_gamma   90.00
#
_symmetry.space_group_name_H-M   'P 1'
#
loop_
_entity.id
_entity.type
_entity.pdbx_description
1 polymer ?
#
loop_
_entity_poly.entity_id
_entity_poly.type
_entity_poly.pdbx_seq_one_letter_code
_entity_poly.pdbx_strand_id
1 'polypeptide(L)'
;MKIKFLIGVLMVTFLMYSCKEESKDKEPETTETKVEETKFNYNVEQFADIKVLRYEIGGWDQLTLKEQKLAYYLTQAGLSGRDIMWDQNYRHNLEIRTALEKVYSDFKGDKTSSDWASFETYLKRVWFSN
;
A
#
# COMPACT_ATOMS: atom_id res chain seq x y z
N MET A 1 -66.87 34.64 -24.56
CA MET A 1 -66.60 33.32 -23.94
C MET A 1 -65.11 32.96 -23.96
N LYS A 2 -64.22 33.83 -23.47
CA LYS A 2 -62.78 33.52 -23.29
C LYS A 2 -62.26 33.75 -21.85
N ILE A 3 -63.10 34.32 -20.97
CA ILE A 3 -62.76 34.63 -19.58
C ILE A 3 -63.16 33.52 -18.59
N LYS A 4 -64.19 32.73 -18.89
CA LYS A 4 -64.56 31.55 -18.06
C LYS A 4 -63.58 30.37 -18.21
N PHE A 5 -62.80 30.33 -19.30
CA PHE A 5 -61.74 29.34 -19.51
C PHE A 5 -60.44 29.73 -18.78
N LEU A 6 -60.21 31.04 -18.56
CA LEU A 6 -59.02 31.54 -17.85
C LEU A 6 -59.09 31.32 -16.32
N ILE A 7 -60.30 31.29 -15.75
CA ILE A 7 -60.50 31.05 -14.30
C ILE A 7 -60.28 29.57 -13.94
N GLY A 8 -60.53 28.64 -14.88
CA GLY A 8 -60.28 27.21 -14.68
C GLY A 8 -58.79 26.84 -14.66
N VAL A 9 -57.94 27.57 -15.39
CA VAL A 9 -56.49 27.32 -15.41
C VAL A 9 -55.79 27.88 -14.16
N LEU A 10 -56.34 28.94 -13.55
CA LEU A 10 -55.79 29.56 -12.34
C LEU A 10 -56.03 28.74 -11.05
N MET A 11 -56.95 27.77 -11.08
CA MET A 11 -57.31 26.97 -9.90
C MET A 11 -56.55 25.62 -9.82
N VAL A 12 -55.81 25.24 -10.87
CA VAL A 12 -54.98 24.00 -10.90
C VAL A 12 -53.50 24.29 -10.59
N THR A 13 -53.03 25.52 -10.78
CA THR A 13 -51.64 25.92 -10.45
C THR A 13 -51.41 26.24 -8.98
N PHE A 14 -52.45 26.32 -8.16
CA PHE A 14 -52.32 26.55 -6.71
C PHE A 14 -52.03 25.28 -5.89
N LEU A 15 -52.17 24.09 -6.47
CA LEU A 15 -51.89 22.81 -5.80
C LEU A 15 -50.40 22.38 -5.86
N MET A 16 -49.55 23.10 -6.60
CA MET A 16 -48.12 22.79 -6.73
C MET A 16 -47.20 23.78 -5.99
N TYR A 17 -47.75 24.71 -5.19
CA TYR A 17 -46.97 25.69 -4.41
C TYR A 17 -47.00 25.47 -2.89
N SER A 18 -47.52 24.31 -2.44
CA SER A 18 -47.74 24.00 -1.02
C SER A 18 -46.57 23.32 -0.31
N CYS A 19 -45.33 23.48 -0.80
CA CYS A 19 -44.13 23.19 -0.01
C CYS A 19 -43.07 24.24 -0.32
N LYS A 20 -43.16 25.40 0.35
CA LYS A 20 -41.99 26.22 0.65
C LYS A 20 -42.03 26.62 2.11
N GLU A 21 -41.31 25.88 2.94
CA GLU A 21 -40.82 26.32 4.24
C GLU A 21 -39.32 26.02 4.26
N GLU A 22 -38.51 27.07 4.39
CA GLU A 22 -37.05 26.99 4.43
C GLU A 22 -36.60 26.56 5.84
N SER A 23 -36.08 25.35 5.97
CA SER A 23 -35.15 25.00 7.06
C SER A 23 -33.76 24.77 6.47
N LYS A 24 -32.83 25.64 6.88
CA LYS A 24 -31.40 25.47 6.66
C LYS A 24 -30.95 24.17 7.32
N ASP A 25 -30.69 23.15 6.54
CA ASP A 25 -29.73 22.12 6.89
C ASP A 25 -28.95 21.75 5.63
N LYS A 26 -27.63 21.82 5.74
CA LYS A 26 -26.70 21.49 4.66
C LYS A 26 -26.90 20.03 4.34
N GLU A 27 -27.43 19.75 3.16
CA GLU A 27 -27.34 18.43 2.54
C GLU A 27 -25.85 18.03 2.55
N PRO A 28 -25.47 16.89 3.16
CA PRO A 28 -24.11 16.44 2.98
C PRO A 28 -24.01 16.11 1.50
N GLU A 29 -23.21 16.92 0.80
CA GLU A 29 -22.64 16.54 -0.47
C GLU A 29 -21.98 15.18 -0.21
N THR A 30 -22.68 14.09 -0.55
CA THR A 30 -22.08 12.77 -0.55
C THR A 30 -21.13 12.84 -1.73
N THR A 31 -19.94 13.37 -1.47
CA THR A 31 -18.79 13.14 -2.30
C THR A 31 -18.70 11.62 -2.31
N GLU A 32 -19.20 10.99 -3.36
CA GLU A 32 -18.80 9.66 -3.74
C GLU A 32 -17.29 9.79 -3.96
N THR A 33 -16.55 9.70 -2.87
CA THR A 33 -15.17 9.29 -2.90
C THR A 33 -15.29 7.88 -3.42
N LYS A 34 -15.24 7.74 -4.74
CA LYS A 34 -14.86 6.50 -5.39
C LYS A 34 -13.50 6.21 -4.80
N VAL A 35 -13.48 5.50 -3.68
CA VAL A 35 -12.31 4.83 -3.18
C VAL A 35 -12.02 3.86 -4.31
N GLU A 36 -11.12 4.24 -5.22
CA GLU A 36 -10.41 3.24 -5.97
C GLU A 36 -9.79 2.33 -4.91
N GLU A 37 -10.40 1.17 -4.70
CA GLU A 37 -9.74 0.08 -4.02
C GLU A 37 -8.47 -0.18 -4.82
N THR A 38 -7.37 0.42 -4.36
CA THR A 38 -6.06 0.19 -4.94
C THR A 38 -5.72 -1.25 -4.61
N LYS A 39 -6.01 -2.13 -5.59
CA LYS A 39 -5.75 -3.56 -5.51
C LYS A 39 -4.34 -3.78 -4.96
N PHE A 40 -4.22 -4.58 -3.90
CA PHE A 40 -2.95 -4.80 -3.23
C PHE A 40 -1.86 -5.19 -4.23
N ASN A 41 -0.82 -4.35 -4.36
CA ASN A 41 0.29 -4.65 -5.24
C ASN A 41 1.23 -5.64 -4.55
N TYR A 42 1.19 -6.89 -5.00
CA TYR A 42 2.06 -7.97 -4.52
C TYR A 42 3.50 -7.83 -4.98
N ASN A 43 3.77 -7.14 -6.08
CA ASN A 43 5.13 -6.98 -6.60
C ASN A 43 5.86 -5.86 -5.87
N VAL A 44 7.05 -6.17 -5.33
CA VAL A 44 7.93 -5.19 -4.68
C VAL A 44 8.96 -4.69 -5.69
N GLU A 45 9.66 -5.62 -6.33
CA GLU A 45 10.71 -5.31 -7.31
C GLU A 45 10.95 -6.52 -8.22
N GLN A 46 11.59 -6.30 -9.36
CA GLN A 46 12.18 -7.33 -10.21
C GLN A 46 13.59 -6.90 -10.64
N PHE A 47 14.57 -7.79 -10.49
CA PHE A 47 15.95 -7.57 -10.90
C PHE A 47 16.55 -8.89 -11.41
N ALA A 48 17.42 -8.82 -12.42
CA ALA A 48 17.93 -10.01 -13.11
C ALA A 48 16.78 -10.99 -13.46
N ASP A 49 16.89 -12.23 -12.99
CA ASP A 49 15.94 -13.32 -13.11
C ASP A 49 15.02 -13.50 -11.88
N ILE A 50 15.04 -12.56 -10.93
CA ILE A 50 14.36 -12.63 -9.63
C ILE A 50 13.22 -11.61 -9.54
N LYS A 51 12.08 -12.06 -8.99
CA LYS A 51 10.94 -11.21 -8.65
C LYS A 51 10.67 -11.28 -7.14
N VAL A 52 10.75 -10.14 -6.47
CA VAL A 52 10.43 -10.03 -5.04
C VAL A 52 8.95 -9.71 -4.88
N LEU A 53 8.26 -10.54 -4.10
CA LEU A 53 6.84 -10.41 -3.81
C LEU A 53 6.62 -10.14 -2.32
N ARG A 54 5.49 -9.52 -1.98
CA ARG A 54 5.00 -9.35 -0.61
C ARG A 54 3.61 -9.94 -0.47
N TYR A 55 3.27 -10.34 0.75
CA TYR A 55 1.97 -10.90 1.10
C TYR A 55 1.32 -10.09 2.22
N GLU A 56 -0.01 -10.15 2.30
CA GLU A 56 -0.77 -9.58 3.40
C GLU A 56 -0.86 -10.57 4.57
N ILE A 57 -0.77 -10.05 5.79
CA ILE A 57 -0.97 -10.85 7.00
C ILE A 57 -2.44 -10.74 7.41
N GLY A 58 -3.28 -11.56 6.78
CA GLY A 58 -4.70 -11.63 7.13
C GLY A 58 -4.92 -12.05 8.58
N GLY A 59 -5.92 -11.43 9.24
CA GLY A 59 -6.32 -11.79 10.61
C GLY A 59 -5.40 -11.31 11.72
N TRP A 60 -4.34 -10.54 11.42
CA TRP A 60 -3.44 -9.99 12.44
C TRP A 60 -4.18 -9.16 13.51
N ASP A 61 -5.13 -8.34 13.08
CA ASP A 61 -5.92 -7.46 13.95
C ASP A 61 -6.96 -8.22 14.79
N GLN A 62 -7.20 -9.49 14.49
CA GLN A 62 -8.12 -10.36 15.23
C GLN A 62 -7.41 -11.10 16.37
N LEU A 63 -6.07 -11.07 16.40
CA LEU A 63 -5.28 -11.69 17.46
C LEU A 63 -5.38 -10.89 18.75
N THR A 64 -5.43 -11.60 19.88
CA THR A 64 -5.23 -10.96 21.18
C THR A 64 -3.80 -10.42 21.31
N LEU A 65 -3.59 -9.45 22.20
CA LEU A 65 -2.26 -8.91 22.47
C LEU A 65 -1.24 -10.01 22.88
N LYS A 66 -1.71 -11.05 23.58
CA LYS A 66 -0.85 -12.17 23.98
C LYS A 66 -0.37 -12.98 22.77
N GLU A 67 -1.26 -13.23 21.81
CA GLU A 67 -0.94 -13.95 20.56
C GLU A 67 -0.05 -13.11 19.65
N GLN A 68 -0.32 -11.81 19.52
CA GLN A 68 0.54 -10.89 18.77
C GLN A 68 1.96 -10.86 19.34
N LYS A 69 2.10 -10.80 20.67
CA LYS A 69 3.41 -10.88 21.34
C LYS A 69 4.10 -12.22 21.08
N LEU A 70 3.37 -13.33 21.14
CA LEU A 70 3.92 -14.64 20.82
C LEU A 70 4.44 -14.70 19.38
N ALA A 71 3.63 -14.29 18.41
CA ALA A 71 4.01 -14.23 17.00
C ALA A 71 5.22 -13.33 16.76
N TYR A 72 5.27 -12.16 17.43
CA TYR A 72 6.41 -11.25 17.39
C TYR A 72 7.69 -11.95 17.87
N TYR A 73 7.68 -12.56 19.06
CA TYR A 73 8.89 -13.20 19.60
C TYR A 73 9.34 -14.41 18.76
N LEU A 74 8.41 -15.20 18.21
CA LEU A 74 8.75 -16.28 17.27
C LEU A 74 9.38 -15.74 15.98
N THR A 75 8.87 -14.62 15.47
CA THR A 75 9.45 -13.96 14.29
C THR A 75 10.86 -13.45 14.58
N GLN A 76 11.09 -12.81 15.73
CA GLN A 76 12.43 -12.36 16.14
C GLN A 76 13.42 -13.53 16.27
N ALA A 77 12.98 -14.66 16.84
CA ALA A 77 13.79 -15.87 16.93
C ALA A 77 14.16 -16.40 15.54
N GLY A 78 13.21 -16.44 14.60
CA GLY A 78 13.47 -16.87 13.21
C GLY A 78 14.45 -15.95 12.47
N LEU A 79 14.27 -14.62 12.59
CA LEU A 79 15.14 -13.63 11.94
C LEU A 79 16.58 -13.67 12.47
N SER A 80 16.76 -14.02 13.74
CA SER A 80 18.08 -14.13 14.38
C SER A 80 18.96 -15.23 13.77
N GLY A 81 18.36 -16.21 13.07
CA GLY A 81 19.07 -17.29 12.40
C GLY A 81 19.65 -16.95 11.04
N ARG A 82 19.40 -15.74 10.50
CA ARG A 82 19.82 -15.36 9.14
C ARG A 82 21.32 -15.58 8.92
N ASP A 83 22.17 -15.04 9.79
CA ASP A 83 23.61 -15.07 9.58
C ASP A 83 24.21 -16.47 9.74
N ILE A 84 23.55 -17.35 10.50
CA ILE A 84 23.93 -18.77 10.58
C ILE A 84 23.80 -19.44 9.21
N MET A 85 22.70 -19.19 8.48
CA MET A 85 22.49 -19.72 7.14
C MET A 85 23.58 -19.25 6.15
N TRP A 86 23.96 -17.98 6.23
CA TRP A 86 25.01 -17.41 5.38
C TRP A 86 26.36 -18.10 5.63
N ASP A 87 26.73 -18.27 6.90
CA ASP A 87 27.99 -18.90 7.30
C ASP A 87 28.02 -20.39 6.92
N GLN A 88 26.88 -21.07 6.97
CA GLN A 88 26.73 -22.46 6.53
C GLN A 88 26.93 -22.64 5.02
N ASN A 89 26.44 -21.70 4.21
CA ASN A 89 26.52 -21.79 2.76
C ASN A 89 27.95 -21.61 2.23
N TYR A 90 28.73 -20.71 2.84
CA TYR A 90 30.12 -20.52 2.47
C TYR A 90 30.92 -19.74 3.53
N ARG A 91 32.15 -20.17 3.78
CA ARG A 91 33.05 -19.62 4.82
C ARG A 91 33.36 -18.12 4.74
N HIS A 92 33.13 -17.46 3.60
CA HIS A 92 33.39 -16.02 3.41
C HIS A 92 32.12 -15.21 3.15
N ASN A 93 30.94 -15.83 3.22
CA ASN A 93 29.69 -15.17 2.85
C ASN A 93 29.42 -13.93 3.72
N LEU A 94 29.63 -14.03 5.03
CA LEU A 94 29.44 -12.88 5.94
C LEU A 94 30.43 -11.74 5.63
N GLU A 95 31.71 -12.06 5.41
CA GLU A 95 32.75 -11.08 5.09
C GLU A 95 32.45 -10.35 3.77
N ILE A 96 32.11 -11.12 2.73
CA ILE A 96 31.75 -10.58 1.41
C ILE A 96 30.50 -9.72 1.52
N ARG A 97 29.43 -10.21 2.17
CA ARG A 97 28.18 -9.47 2.36
C ARG A 97 28.44 -8.14 3.06
N THR A 98 29.16 -8.15 4.19
CA THR A 98 29.48 -6.94 4.96
C THR A 98 30.28 -5.95 4.13
N ALA A 99 31.26 -6.41 3.33
CA ALA A 99 32.03 -5.52 2.46
C ALA A 99 31.16 -4.86 1.40
N LEU A 100 30.29 -5.63 0.73
CA LEU A 100 29.38 -5.10 -0.29
C LEU A 100 28.32 -4.16 0.30
N GLU A 101 27.73 -4.52 1.44
CA GLU A 101 26.76 -3.68 2.15
C GLU A 101 27.37 -2.34 2.56
N LYS A 102 28.63 -2.35 3.02
CA LYS A 102 29.37 -1.14 3.36
C LYS A 102 29.61 -0.24 2.15
N VAL A 103 29.99 -0.82 1.01
CA VAL A 103 30.09 -0.06 -0.25
C VAL A 103 28.71 0.52 -0.59
N TYR A 104 27.64 -0.26 -0.49
CA TYR A 104 26.29 0.19 -0.82
C TYR A 104 25.81 1.38 0.03
N SER A 105 26.04 1.32 1.35
CA SER A 105 25.64 2.37 2.31
C SER A 105 26.50 3.62 2.21
N ASP A 106 27.81 3.46 1.99
CA ASP A 106 28.77 4.56 2.14
C ASP A 106 29.05 5.28 0.82
N PHE A 107 28.78 4.66 -0.34
CA PHE A 107 29.08 5.22 -1.66
C PHE A 107 28.39 6.57 -1.90
N LYS A 108 29.21 7.58 -2.22
CA LYS A 108 28.79 8.97 -2.53
C LYS A 108 28.96 9.35 -4.01
N GLY A 109 29.37 8.39 -4.84
CA GLY A 109 29.50 8.60 -6.28
C GLY A 109 28.16 8.55 -7.02
N ASP A 110 28.23 8.51 -8.35
CA ASP A 110 27.05 8.49 -9.21
C ASP A 110 26.38 7.10 -9.23
N LYS A 111 25.20 7.04 -8.60
CA LYS A 111 24.35 5.85 -8.55
C LYS A 111 23.48 5.64 -9.80
N THR A 112 23.55 6.53 -10.78
CA THR A 112 22.87 6.36 -12.08
C THR A 112 23.76 5.68 -13.12
N SER A 113 25.05 5.51 -12.83
CA SER A 113 26.01 4.84 -13.69
C SER A 113 25.68 3.35 -13.92
N SER A 114 26.09 2.82 -15.08
CA SER A 114 25.94 1.40 -15.42
C SER A 114 26.69 0.47 -14.46
N ASP A 115 27.84 0.92 -13.96
CA ASP A 115 28.67 0.17 -13.02
C ASP A 115 27.98 0.04 -11.68
N TRP A 116 27.37 1.13 -11.20
CA TRP A 116 26.57 1.09 -9.99
C TRP A 116 25.33 0.19 -10.15
N ALA A 117 24.61 0.32 -11.25
CA ALA A 117 23.44 -0.53 -11.51
C ALA A 117 23.81 -2.03 -11.54
N SER A 118 24.98 -2.37 -12.08
CA SER A 118 25.52 -3.73 -12.11
C SER A 118 25.90 -4.21 -10.70
N PHE A 119 26.59 -3.36 -9.93
CA PHE A 119 26.93 -3.63 -8.54
C PHE A 119 25.68 -3.85 -7.67
N GLU A 120 24.69 -2.98 -7.78
CA GLU A 120 23.44 -3.08 -7.02
C GLU A 120 22.67 -4.36 -7.39
N THR A 121 22.61 -4.70 -8.68
CA THR A 121 22.01 -5.96 -9.13
C THR A 121 22.73 -7.17 -8.54
N TYR A 122 24.07 -7.16 -8.51
CA TYR A 122 24.86 -8.24 -7.90
C TYR A 122 24.58 -8.35 -6.39
N LEU A 123 24.60 -7.24 -5.65
CA LEU A 123 24.32 -7.24 -4.22
C LEU A 123 22.91 -7.76 -3.90
N LYS A 124 21.89 -7.37 -4.68
CA LYS A 124 20.53 -7.89 -4.53
C LYS A 124 20.45 -9.41 -4.75
N ARG A 125 21.19 -9.95 -5.72
CA ARG A 125 21.29 -11.40 -5.95
C ARG A 125 21.98 -12.12 -4.79
N VAL A 126 23.02 -11.53 -4.22
CA VAL A 126 23.70 -12.03 -3.01
C VAL A 126 22.69 -12.08 -1.86
N TRP A 127 21.98 -10.98 -1.56
CA TRP A 127 20.95 -10.97 -0.51
C TRP A 127 19.86 -12.02 -0.70
N PHE A 128 19.41 -12.23 -1.93
CA PHE A 128 18.37 -13.20 -2.23
C PHE A 128 18.83 -14.65 -2.08
N SER A 129 20.12 -14.93 -2.32
CA SER A 129 20.65 -16.30 -2.40
C SER A 129 21.25 -16.83 -1.11
N ASN A 130 21.41 -15.98 -0.08
CA ASN A 130 22.14 -16.26 1.16
C ASN A 130 23.61 -16.64 0.93
#